data_AF-A0A7J6WII9-F1
#
_entry.id   AF-A0A7J6WII9-F1
#
_cell.length_a   1.000
_cell.length_b   1.000
_cell.length_c   1.000
_cell.angle_alpha   90.00
_cell.angle_beta   90.00
_cell.angle_gamma   90.00
#
_symmetry.space_group_name_H-M   'P 1'
#
loop_
_entity.id
_entity.type
_entity.pdbx_description
1 polymer ?
#
loop_
_entity_poly.entity_id
_entity_poly.type
_entity_poly.pdbx_seq_one_letter_code
_entity_poly.pdbx_strand_id
1 'polypeptide(L)'
;MQVFLKQHLTKVVIDSNFLIEETDCAAVDPPSDDTQVNQNEVEEDDASPTVKRKKSSKEDGSLEGGINQSGIDHYKDVLNELELNGIEPYVTLLHNDSPQALQDKYGGFLSKDIVNDFRDYCDICFENFGDKVKHWVTINEPIITAQYGYSDGSAPPARCSPWKGCKEGNSGKEPYIVMHHMILAHASAAQLYKQKYKAKQRGEIGIAILGNWFLPYSDLPEDLAASDRFTDFYIG
;
A
#
# COMPACT_ATOMS: atom_id res chain seq x y z
N MET A 1 27.40 1.44 -33.99
CA MET A 1 26.28 0.52 -33.75
C MET A 1 26.12 0.36 -32.24
N GLN A 2 25.54 1.37 -31.58
CA GLN A 2 25.13 1.25 -30.18
C GLN A 2 23.70 0.74 -30.20
N VAL A 3 23.54 -0.53 -29.88
CA VAL A 3 22.23 -1.13 -29.65
C VAL A 3 21.71 -0.52 -28.35
N PHE A 4 20.85 0.50 -28.45
CA PHE A 4 19.95 0.86 -27.37
C PHE A 4 18.98 -0.31 -27.20
N LEU A 5 19.31 -1.24 -26.31
CA LEU A 5 18.33 -2.13 -25.71
C LEU A 5 17.36 -1.22 -24.95
N LYS A 6 16.20 -0.90 -25.54
CA LYS A 6 15.05 -0.42 -24.78
C LYS A 6 14.64 -1.55 -23.84
N GLN A 7 15.20 -1.58 -22.64
CA GLN A 7 14.60 -2.33 -21.55
C GLN A 7 13.35 -1.55 -21.17
N HIS A 8 12.19 -2.10 -21.52
CA HIS A 8 10.91 -1.59 -21.06
C HIS A 8 10.79 -2.01 -19.59
N LEU A 9 10.82 -1.02 -18.69
CA LEU A 9 10.64 -1.21 -17.26
C LEU A 9 9.21 -0.84 -16.89
N THR A 10 8.54 -1.67 -16.10
CA THR A 10 7.17 -1.39 -15.61
C THR A 10 7.11 -1.57 -14.10
N LYS A 11 6.55 -0.57 -13.40
CA LYS A 11 6.22 -0.67 -11.97
C LYS A 11 4.92 -1.45 -11.82
N VAL A 12 4.95 -2.51 -11.03
CA VAL A 12 3.78 -3.29 -10.63
C VAL A 12 3.56 -3.06 -9.14
N VAL A 13 2.31 -2.87 -8.72
CA VAL A 13 1.94 -2.82 -7.31
C VAL A 13 1.19 -4.11 -7.00
N ILE A 14 1.65 -4.84 -5.98
CA ILE A 14 0.92 -5.99 -5.45
C ILE A 14 0.13 -5.48 -4.25
N ASP A 15 -1.19 -5.44 -4.38
CA ASP A 15 -2.08 -4.94 -3.34
C ASP A 15 -2.19 -5.99 -2.23
N SER A 16 -1.82 -5.61 -1.01
CA SER A 16 -1.99 -6.48 0.16
C SER A 16 -3.45 -6.88 0.35
N ASN A 17 -4.39 -5.99 0.09
CA ASN A 17 -5.82 -6.26 0.25
C ASN A 17 -6.33 -7.28 -0.76
N PHE A 18 -5.59 -7.56 -1.83
CA PHE A 18 -5.98 -8.56 -2.81
C PHE A 18 -5.35 -9.94 -2.53
N LEU A 19 -4.29 -9.99 -1.72
CA LEU A 19 -3.60 -11.23 -1.36
C LEU A 19 -4.00 -11.79 0.01
N ILE A 20 -4.36 -10.92 0.95
CA ILE A 20 -4.60 -11.27 2.36
C ILE A 20 -5.88 -10.65 2.95
N GLU A 21 -6.72 -10.03 2.12
CA GLU A 21 -8.08 -9.57 2.47
C GLU A 21 -9.04 -9.89 1.30
N GLU A 22 -10.34 -9.99 1.57
CA GLU A 22 -11.37 -9.94 0.53
C GLU A 22 -11.98 -8.54 0.55
N THR A 23 -11.67 -7.69 -0.44
CA THR A 23 -12.37 -6.41 -0.60
C THR A 23 -13.71 -6.64 -1.30
N ASP A 24 -14.82 -6.51 -0.57
CA ASP A 24 -16.10 -6.16 -1.18
C ASP A 24 -15.99 -4.72 -1.71
N CYS A 25 -15.44 -4.55 -2.90
CA CYS A 25 -15.58 -3.31 -3.66
C CYS A 25 -17.04 -3.20 -4.10
N ALA A 26 -17.90 -2.66 -3.24
CA ALA A 26 -19.16 -2.09 -3.70
C ALA A 26 -18.80 -0.94 -4.65
N ALA A 27 -18.99 -1.16 -5.94
CA ALA A 27 -19.00 -0.08 -6.92
C ALA A 27 -20.03 0.95 -6.44
N VAL A 28 -19.56 2.10 -5.99
CA VAL A 28 -20.44 3.24 -5.75
C VAL A 28 -20.78 3.78 -7.12
N ASP A 29 -21.95 3.40 -7.63
CA ASP A 29 -22.49 4.01 -8.84
C ASP A 29 -22.53 5.55 -8.65
N PRO A 30 -22.12 6.33 -9.66
CA PRO A 30 -22.22 7.78 -9.57
C PRO A 30 -23.69 8.19 -9.41
N PRO A 31 -24.00 9.23 -8.62
CA PRO A 31 -25.37 9.66 -8.44
C PRO A 31 -25.91 10.14 -9.79
N SER A 32 -26.94 9.47 -10.29
CA SER A 32 -27.73 9.94 -11.41
C SER A 32 -28.53 11.17 -10.97
N ASP A 33 -28.25 12.29 -11.62
CA ASP A 33 -29.07 13.49 -11.59
C ASP A 33 -30.39 13.20 -12.31
N ASP A 34 -31.53 13.37 -11.63
CA ASP A 34 -32.71 14.08 -12.13
C ASP A 34 -34.01 13.75 -11.37
N THR A 35 -34.59 14.82 -10.79
CA THR A 35 -36.02 15.17 -10.76
C THR A 35 -37.06 14.34 -9.97
N GLN A 36 -37.85 15.07 -9.19
CA GLN A 36 -39.07 14.63 -8.50
C GLN A 36 -40.15 14.15 -9.47
N VAL A 37 -40.74 12.96 -9.26
CA VAL A 37 -42.16 12.68 -9.54
C VAL A 37 -42.74 11.66 -8.54
N ASN A 38 -43.67 12.17 -7.74
CA ASN A 38 -44.94 11.63 -7.22
C ASN A 38 -45.19 10.13 -6.93
N GLN A 39 -45.92 9.93 -5.83
CA GLN A 39 -46.50 8.70 -5.31
C GLN A 39 -47.51 8.03 -6.27
N ASN A 40 -47.45 6.71 -6.43
CA ASN A 40 -48.58 5.76 -6.44
C ASN A 40 -48.08 4.31 -6.65
N GLU A 41 -48.75 3.36 -5.98
CA GLU A 41 -48.49 1.93 -5.88
C GLU A 41 -48.54 1.16 -7.22
N VAL A 42 -47.64 0.19 -7.40
CA VAL A 42 -47.92 -1.09 -8.09
C VAL A 42 -47.09 -2.19 -7.40
N GLU A 43 -47.76 -3.20 -6.84
CA GLU A 43 -47.15 -4.46 -6.42
C GLU A 43 -46.74 -5.25 -7.67
N GLU A 44 -45.50 -5.75 -7.71
CA GLU A 44 -45.15 -6.90 -8.55
C GLU A 44 -44.16 -7.81 -7.80
N ASP A 45 -44.64 -9.03 -7.57
CA ASP A 45 -43.89 -10.18 -7.08
C ASP A 45 -42.73 -10.51 -8.02
N ASP A 46 -41.49 -10.48 -7.52
CA ASP A 46 -40.43 -11.27 -8.14
C ASP A 46 -39.52 -11.87 -7.05
N ALA A 47 -39.92 -13.06 -6.59
CA ALA A 47 -39.15 -13.90 -5.70
C ALA A 47 -37.96 -14.51 -6.48
N SER A 48 -36.88 -13.75 -6.62
CA SER A 48 -35.59 -14.31 -7.04
C SER A 48 -34.91 -14.98 -5.84
N PRO A 49 -34.46 -16.25 -5.94
CA PRO A 49 -33.80 -16.92 -4.85
C PRO A 49 -32.47 -16.19 -4.60
N THR A 50 -32.40 -15.46 -3.49
CA THR A 50 -31.13 -14.98 -2.94
C THR A 50 -30.27 -16.22 -2.70
N VAL A 51 -29.36 -16.49 -3.63
CA VAL A 51 -28.22 -17.37 -3.40
C VAL A 51 -27.49 -16.74 -2.23
N LYS A 52 -27.76 -17.24 -1.02
CA LYS A 52 -26.94 -16.96 0.15
C LYS A 52 -25.55 -17.47 -0.18
N ARG A 53 -24.71 -16.59 -0.75
CA ARG A 53 -23.28 -16.85 -0.87
C ARG A 53 -22.80 -17.15 0.55
N LYS A 54 -22.34 -18.39 0.73
CA LYS A 54 -21.63 -18.80 1.93
C LYS A 54 -20.48 -17.80 2.09
N LYS A 55 -20.48 -17.03 3.18
CA LYS A 55 -19.33 -16.22 3.59
C LYS A 55 -18.19 -17.21 3.87
N SER A 56 -17.24 -17.35 2.94
CA SER A 56 -16.24 -18.42 2.98
C SER A 56 -14.82 -17.93 2.72
N SER A 57 -14.26 -17.18 3.66
CA SER A 57 -12.90 -17.32 4.21
C SER A 57 -12.66 -16.10 5.13
N LYS A 58 -11.66 -16.20 6.01
CA LYS A 58 -11.48 -15.37 7.19
C LYS A 58 -10.28 -14.42 6.99
N GLU A 59 -10.14 -13.89 5.78
CA GLU A 59 -8.94 -13.16 5.36
C GLU A 59 -8.93 -11.78 6.06
N ASP A 60 -8.07 -11.63 7.07
CA ASP A 60 -8.05 -10.49 8.01
C ASP A 60 -6.73 -9.70 7.94
N GLY A 61 -6.00 -9.81 6.84
CA GLY A 61 -4.69 -9.20 6.64
C GLY A 61 -3.53 -9.93 7.34
N SER A 62 -3.79 -10.99 8.10
CA SER A 62 -2.73 -11.82 8.71
C SER A 62 -2.63 -13.20 8.05
N LEU A 63 -1.49 -13.88 8.22
CA LEU A 63 -1.34 -15.26 7.76
C LEU A 63 -2.39 -16.21 8.33
N GLU A 64 -2.84 -15.96 9.56
CA GLU A 64 -3.87 -16.77 10.23
C GLU A 64 -5.25 -16.59 9.60
N GLY A 65 -5.48 -15.47 8.90
CA GLY A 65 -6.70 -15.20 8.16
C GLY A 65 -6.81 -16.01 6.86
N GLY A 66 -5.69 -16.52 6.36
CA GLY A 66 -5.62 -17.27 5.11
C GLY A 66 -4.99 -16.45 3.98
N ILE A 67 -4.72 -17.12 2.87
CA ILE A 67 -4.11 -16.54 1.67
C ILE A 67 -5.12 -16.63 0.54
N ASN A 68 -5.40 -15.51 -0.12
CA ASN A 68 -6.26 -15.48 -1.29
C ASN A 68 -5.51 -16.01 -2.53
N GLN A 69 -5.75 -17.29 -2.86
CA GLN A 69 -5.09 -17.91 -4.01
C GLN A 69 -5.43 -17.23 -5.34
N SER A 70 -6.66 -16.70 -5.48
CA SER A 70 -7.05 -16.00 -6.71
C SER A 70 -6.26 -14.70 -6.91
N GLY A 71 -5.90 -14.03 -5.82
CA GLY A 71 -5.00 -12.87 -5.85
C GLY A 71 -3.59 -13.24 -6.30
N ILE A 72 -3.05 -14.36 -5.80
CA ILE A 72 -1.75 -14.88 -6.23
C ILE A 72 -1.77 -15.20 -7.73
N ASP A 73 -2.81 -15.89 -8.19
CA ASP A 73 -2.92 -16.31 -9.59
C ASP A 73 -3.04 -15.09 -10.53
N HIS A 74 -3.80 -14.07 -10.14
CA HIS A 74 -3.87 -12.80 -10.87
C HIS A 74 -2.50 -12.15 -11.07
N TYR A 75 -1.70 -12.00 -10.01
CA TYR A 75 -0.37 -11.39 -10.14
C TYR A 75 0.62 -12.29 -10.88
N LYS A 76 0.47 -13.62 -10.81
CA LYS A 76 1.23 -14.54 -11.67
C LYS A 76 0.91 -14.31 -13.14
N ASP A 77 -0.37 -14.15 -13.50
CA ASP A 77 -0.78 -13.88 -14.87
C ASP A 77 -0.21 -12.54 -15.36
N VAL A 78 -0.29 -11.48 -14.54
CA VAL A 78 0.33 -10.18 -14.87
C VAL A 78 1.84 -10.33 -15.11
N LEU A 79 2.56 -11.03 -14.22
CA LEU A 79 4.01 -11.22 -14.36
C LEU A 79 4.38 -12.09 -15.57
N ASN A 80 3.58 -13.12 -15.87
CA ASN A 80 3.74 -13.95 -17.07
C ASN A 80 3.58 -13.10 -18.34
N GLU A 81 2.55 -12.25 -18.40
CA GLU A 81 2.32 -11.37 -19.54
C GLU A 81 3.46 -10.35 -19.71
N LEU A 82 4.00 -9.78 -18.62
CA LEU A 82 5.17 -8.90 -18.70
C LEU A 82 6.41 -9.64 -19.24
N GLU A 83 6.66 -10.86 -18.75
CA GLU A 83 7.78 -11.71 -19.20
C GLU A 83 7.65 -12.06 -20.69
N LEU A 84 6.45 -12.45 -21.16
CA LEU A 84 6.17 -12.74 -22.57
C LEU A 84 6.45 -11.54 -23.49
N ASN A 85 6.30 -10.32 -22.96
CA ASN A 85 6.57 -9.08 -23.68
C ASN A 85 8.00 -8.52 -23.44
N GLY A 86 8.86 -9.25 -22.72
CA GLY A 86 10.22 -8.83 -22.42
C GLY A 86 10.30 -7.57 -21.54
N ILE A 87 9.29 -7.35 -20.70
CA ILE A 87 9.20 -6.22 -19.77
C ILE A 87 9.65 -6.69 -18.38
N GLU A 88 10.61 -5.98 -17.80
CA GLU A 88 11.13 -6.32 -16.47
C GLU A 88 10.26 -5.69 -15.37
N PRO A 89 9.72 -6.49 -14.43
CA PRO A 89 8.84 -5.99 -13.38
C PRO A 89 9.63 -5.40 -12.20
N TYR A 90 9.27 -4.18 -11.82
CA TYR A 90 9.66 -3.55 -10.55
C TYR A 90 8.45 -3.56 -9.61
N VAL A 91 8.49 -4.42 -8.59
CA VAL A 91 7.31 -4.67 -7.75
C VAL A 91 7.38 -3.86 -6.47
N THR A 92 6.32 -3.08 -6.21
CA THR A 92 6.07 -2.42 -4.93
C THR A 92 5.13 -3.26 -4.07
N LEU A 93 5.53 -3.51 -2.82
CA LEU A 93 4.82 -4.37 -1.86
C LEU A 93 3.81 -3.62 -0.98
N LEU A 94 4.04 -2.32 -0.72
CA LEU A 94 3.09 -1.47 0.01
C LEU A 94 3.00 -0.11 -0.66
N HIS A 95 1.79 0.28 -1.04
CA HIS A 95 1.50 1.51 -1.76
C HIS A 95 0.27 2.26 -1.18
N ASN A 96 0.29 2.50 0.13
CA ASN A 96 -0.80 3.12 0.90
C ASN A 96 -2.09 2.27 0.98
N ASP A 97 -1.96 0.96 0.84
CA ASP A 97 -3.01 -0.05 0.73
C ASP A 97 -2.97 -1.07 1.87
N SER A 98 -2.60 -0.63 3.08
CA SER A 98 -2.61 -1.50 4.27
C SER A 98 -4.01 -2.08 4.52
N PRO A 99 -4.13 -3.38 4.86
CA PRO A 99 -5.40 -4.04 5.16
C PRO A 99 -6.24 -3.31 6.21
N GLN A 100 -7.53 -3.11 5.91
CA GLN A 100 -8.45 -2.45 6.83
C GLN A 100 -8.63 -3.30 8.09
N ALA A 101 -8.64 -4.63 7.95
CA ALA A 101 -8.70 -5.54 9.07
C ALA A 101 -7.56 -5.32 10.10
N LEU A 102 -6.33 -5.00 9.65
CA LEU A 102 -5.21 -4.69 10.56
C LEU A 102 -5.34 -3.29 11.19
N GLN A 103 -5.90 -2.34 10.44
CA GLN A 103 -6.26 -1.02 10.97
C GLN A 103 -7.32 -1.15 12.10
N ASP A 104 -8.33 -1.99 11.92
CA ASP A 104 -9.37 -2.24 12.92
C ASP A 104 -8.85 -3.04 14.12
N LYS A 105 -7.97 -4.02 13.88
CA LYS A 105 -7.45 -4.93 14.91
C LYS A 105 -6.54 -4.24 15.92
N TYR A 106 -5.63 -3.37 15.46
CA TYR A 106 -4.64 -2.74 16.32
C TYR A 106 -4.19 -1.34 15.87
N GLY A 107 -4.86 -0.72 14.91
CA GLY A 107 -4.52 0.62 14.42
C GLY A 107 -3.44 0.65 13.34
N GLY A 108 -3.18 -0.47 12.66
CA GLY A 108 -2.25 -0.55 11.54
C GLY A 108 -0.84 -0.11 11.94
N PHE A 109 -0.27 0.85 11.22
CA PHE A 109 1.08 1.35 11.48
C PHE A 109 1.27 2.11 12.80
N LEU A 110 0.21 2.35 13.57
CA LEU A 110 0.36 2.84 14.95
C LEU A 110 0.80 1.74 15.93
N SER A 111 0.60 0.47 15.60
CA SER A 111 1.08 -0.66 16.39
C SER A 111 2.38 -1.23 15.83
N LYS A 112 3.23 -1.76 16.71
CA LYS A 112 4.43 -2.50 16.33
C LYS A 112 4.10 -3.84 15.66
N ASP A 113 2.91 -4.39 15.90
CA ASP A 113 2.50 -5.70 15.38
C ASP A 113 2.50 -5.75 13.84
N ILE A 114 2.24 -4.61 13.18
CA ILE A 114 2.29 -4.45 11.72
C ILE A 114 3.62 -4.89 11.11
N VAL A 115 4.72 -4.82 11.87
CA VAL A 115 6.06 -5.18 11.38
C VAL A 115 6.15 -6.67 11.08
N ASN A 116 5.47 -7.51 11.87
CA ASN A 116 5.44 -8.95 11.65
C ASN A 116 4.45 -9.29 10.52
N ASP A 117 3.25 -8.73 10.53
CA ASP A 117 2.25 -8.98 9.48
C ASP A 117 2.78 -8.55 8.10
N PHE A 118 3.43 -7.39 8.01
CA PHE A 118 4.07 -6.94 6.77
C PHE A 118 5.23 -7.84 6.33
N ARG A 119 6.07 -8.32 7.28
CA ARG A 119 7.15 -9.27 6.97
C ARG A 119 6.59 -10.56 6.38
N ASP A 120 5.51 -11.05 6.97
CA ASP A 120 4.91 -12.33 6.58
C ASP A 120 4.20 -12.22 5.21
N TYR A 121 3.51 -11.10 4.95
CA TYR A 121 3.02 -10.74 3.62
C TYR A 121 4.16 -10.69 2.58
N CYS A 122 5.29 -10.07 2.92
CA CYS A 122 6.45 -10.04 2.03
C CYS A 122 7.00 -11.46 1.78
N ASP A 123 7.00 -12.35 2.80
CA ASP A 123 7.44 -13.74 2.66
C ASP A 123 6.62 -14.48 1.59
N ILE A 124 5.28 -14.32 1.61
CA ILE A 124 4.37 -14.89 0.61
C ILE A 124 4.73 -14.37 -0.79
N CYS A 125 4.93 -13.07 -0.93
CA CYS A 125 5.23 -12.44 -2.21
C CYS A 125 6.58 -12.93 -2.77
N PHE A 126 7.62 -12.98 -1.94
CA PHE A 126 8.93 -13.47 -2.35
C PHE A 126 8.88 -14.94 -2.76
N GLU A 127 8.14 -15.78 -2.02
CA GLU A 127 7.98 -17.19 -2.35
C GLU A 127 7.26 -17.42 -3.67
N ASN A 128 6.18 -16.67 -3.92
CA ASN A 128 5.31 -16.90 -5.08
C ASN A 128 5.77 -16.23 -6.38
N PHE A 129 6.49 -15.11 -6.29
CA PHE A 129 6.79 -14.29 -7.48
C PHE A 129 8.30 -14.06 -7.70
N GLY A 130 9.15 -14.40 -6.74
CA GLY A 130 10.58 -14.10 -6.81
C GLY A 130 11.39 -14.93 -7.83
N ASP A 131 10.77 -15.92 -8.46
CA ASP A 131 11.33 -16.55 -9.66
C ASP A 131 11.41 -15.56 -10.83
N LYS A 132 10.39 -14.71 -11.00
CA LYS A 132 10.29 -13.69 -12.06
C LYS A 132 10.69 -12.29 -11.62
N VAL A 133 10.40 -11.91 -10.38
CA VAL A 133 10.66 -10.56 -9.88
C VAL A 133 12.08 -10.45 -9.34
N LYS A 134 12.86 -9.52 -9.91
CA LYS A 134 14.24 -9.23 -9.51
C LYS A 134 14.41 -7.89 -8.81
N HIS A 135 13.42 -7.01 -8.87
CA HIS A 135 13.47 -5.69 -8.26
C HIS A 135 12.28 -5.47 -7.33
N TRP A 136 12.56 -5.49 -6.03
CA TRP A 136 11.57 -5.31 -4.97
C TRP A 136 11.67 -3.92 -4.34
N VAL A 137 10.54 -3.26 -4.22
CA VAL A 137 10.35 -2.01 -3.46
C VAL A 137 9.42 -2.34 -2.30
N THR A 138 9.90 -2.28 -1.06
CA THR A 138 9.06 -2.65 0.09
C THR A 138 7.92 -1.68 0.30
N ILE A 139 8.23 -0.39 0.37
CA ILE A 139 7.29 0.66 0.74
C ILE A 139 7.48 1.82 -0.23
N ASN A 140 6.38 2.33 -0.76
CA ASN A 140 6.34 3.54 -1.55
C ASN A 140 6.04 4.75 -0.67
N GLU A 141 6.96 5.72 -0.65
CA GLU A 141 6.77 7.07 -0.11
C GLU A 141 6.20 7.08 1.32
N PRO A 142 6.91 6.51 2.32
CA PRO A 142 6.41 6.43 3.69
C PRO A 142 6.03 7.79 4.31
N ILE A 143 6.67 8.87 3.85
CA ILE A 143 6.36 10.24 4.27
C ILE A 143 4.93 10.65 3.92
N ILE A 144 4.39 10.17 2.80
CA ILE A 144 3.02 10.45 2.34
C ILE A 144 2.01 9.79 3.27
N THR A 145 2.23 8.53 3.66
CA THR A 145 1.39 7.84 4.65
C THR A 145 1.42 8.57 6.00
N ALA A 146 2.60 8.91 6.50
CA ALA A 146 2.75 9.59 7.79
C ALA A 146 2.14 11.00 7.79
N GLN A 147 2.36 11.77 6.72
CA GLN A 147 1.86 13.14 6.61
C GLN A 147 0.34 13.18 6.38
N TYR A 148 -0.16 12.58 5.31
CA TYR A 148 -1.58 12.71 4.96
C TYR A 148 -2.48 11.81 5.80
N GLY A 149 -2.00 10.65 6.23
CA GLY A 149 -2.76 9.71 7.05
C GLY A 149 -2.84 10.09 8.53
N TYR A 150 -1.78 10.70 9.08
CA TYR A 150 -1.62 10.89 10.54
C TYR A 150 -1.24 12.31 11.00
N SER A 151 -0.90 13.22 10.09
CA SER A 151 -0.64 14.64 10.41
C SER A 151 -1.75 15.56 9.92
N ASP A 152 -2.10 15.47 8.64
CA ASP A 152 -3.08 16.34 7.99
C ASP A 152 -4.49 15.74 8.02
N GLY A 153 -4.60 14.40 8.04
CA GLY A 153 -5.89 13.70 8.06
C GLY A 153 -6.64 13.74 6.73
N SER A 154 -5.94 14.00 5.62
CA SER A 154 -6.51 14.14 4.27
C SER A 154 -6.50 12.83 3.46
N ALA A 155 -5.87 11.78 3.97
CA ALA A 155 -5.88 10.43 3.39
C ALA A 155 -6.19 9.40 4.49
N PRO A 156 -6.65 8.18 4.16
CA PRO A 156 -6.84 7.12 5.15
C PRO A 156 -5.59 6.89 6.01
N PRO A 157 -5.73 6.63 7.33
CA PRO A 157 -6.98 6.49 8.10
C PRO A 157 -7.58 7.84 8.57
N ALA A 158 -7.17 8.96 7.99
CA ALA A 158 -7.70 10.31 8.22
C ALA A 158 -7.58 10.78 9.69
N ARG A 159 -6.42 10.53 10.30
CA ARG A 159 -6.13 10.93 11.68
C ARG A 159 -5.34 12.23 11.71
N CYS A 160 -5.73 13.12 12.61
CA CYS A 160 -5.00 14.35 12.90
C CYS A 160 -5.39 14.90 14.26
N SER A 161 -4.69 15.91 14.77
CA SER A 161 -5.06 16.52 16.05
C SER A 161 -6.45 17.18 16.01
N PRO A 162 -7.22 17.19 17.11
CA PRO A 162 -8.56 17.80 17.13
C PRO A 162 -8.62 19.28 16.72
N TRP A 163 -7.56 20.05 16.96
CA TRP A 163 -7.48 21.46 16.56
C TRP A 163 -7.40 21.66 15.03
N LYS A 164 -7.11 20.61 14.25
CA LYS A 164 -7.22 20.58 12.79
C LYS A 164 -8.59 20.09 12.29
N GLY A 165 -9.50 19.67 13.17
CA GLY A 165 -10.86 19.22 12.82
C GLY A 165 -11.05 17.70 12.71
N CYS A 166 -10.02 16.88 12.95
CA CYS A 166 -10.21 15.43 13.03
C CYS A 166 -10.86 15.00 14.34
N LYS A 167 -11.60 13.88 14.28
CA LYS A 167 -12.25 13.28 15.46
C LYS A 167 -11.23 12.73 16.46
N GLU A 168 -10.11 12.24 15.96
CA GLU A 168 -9.05 11.60 16.74
C GLU A 168 -7.71 11.71 16.02
N GLY A 169 -6.63 11.53 16.79
CA GLY A 169 -5.27 11.56 16.29
C GLY A 169 -4.36 12.53 17.04
N ASN A 170 -3.07 12.49 16.70
CA ASN A 170 -2.09 13.44 17.22
C ASN A 170 -1.01 13.74 16.17
N SER A 171 -1.17 14.86 15.45
CA SER A 171 -0.26 15.29 14.39
C SER A 171 1.17 15.56 14.85
N GLY A 172 1.39 15.74 16.16
CA GLY A 172 2.73 15.92 16.74
C GLY A 172 3.41 14.62 17.20
N LYS A 173 2.72 13.47 17.12
CA LYS A 173 3.24 12.18 17.61
C LYS A 173 3.06 11.02 16.63
N GLU A 174 1.85 10.85 16.11
CA GLU A 174 1.47 9.71 15.28
C GLU A 174 2.30 9.57 14.00
N PRO A 175 2.63 10.65 13.25
CA PRO A 175 3.49 10.55 12.07
C PRO A 175 4.86 9.92 12.37
N TYR A 176 5.45 10.23 13.53
CA TYR A 176 6.74 9.68 13.94
C TYR A 176 6.64 8.20 14.33
N ILE A 177 5.56 7.80 15.01
CA ILE A 177 5.29 6.40 15.36
C ILE A 177 5.13 5.56 14.08
N VAL A 178 4.30 6.05 13.16
CA VAL A 178 4.03 5.39 11.88
C VAL A 178 5.32 5.26 11.06
N MET A 179 6.07 6.35 10.89
CA MET A 179 7.35 6.33 10.18
C MET A 179 8.33 5.34 10.82
N HIS A 180 8.40 5.30 12.16
CA HIS A 180 9.26 4.36 12.88
C HIS A 180 8.89 2.90 12.56
N HIS A 181 7.60 2.54 12.60
CA HIS A 181 7.17 1.19 12.28
C HIS A 181 7.33 0.85 10.79
N MET A 182 7.14 1.80 9.87
CA MET A 182 7.41 1.60 8.45
C MET A 182 8.89 1.29 8.19
N ILE A 183 9.82 2.00 8.85
CA ILE A 183 11.27 1.73 8.76
C ILE A 183 11.58 0.33 9.30
N LEU A 184 11.00 -0.05 10.45
CA LEU A 184 11.18 -1.39 11.01
C LEU A 184 10.61 -2.49 10.10
N ALA A 185 9.45 -2.24 9.49
CA ALA A 185 8.79 -3.14 8.55
C ALA A 185 9.65 -3.34 7.28
N HIS A 186 10.16 -2.25 6.70
CA HIS A 186 11.15 -2.31 5.61
C HIS A 186 12.38 -3.12 6.01
N ALA A 187 13.00 -2.83 7.16
CA ALA A 187 14.20 -3.51 7.61
C ALA A 187 13.96 -5.02 7.80
N SER A 188 12.82 -5.38 8.38
CA SER A 188 12.39 -6.76 8.61
C SER A 188 12.24 -7.53 7.28
N ALA A 189 11.50 -6.96 6.32
CA ALA A 189 11.31 -7.56 4.99
C ALA A 189 12.63 -7.65 4.20
N ALA A 190 13.46 -6.60 4.23
CA ALA A 190 14.76 -6.58 3.56
C ALA A 190 15.74 -7.60 4.16
N GLN A 191 15.71 -7.78 5.48
CA GLN A 191 16.51 -8.80 6.17
C GLN A 191 16.05 -10.21 5.76
N LEU A 192 14.74 -10.48 5.79
CA LEU A 192 14.16 -11.74 5.33
C LEU A 192 14.58 -12.07 3.90
N TYR A 193 14.44 -11.12 2.96
CA TYR A 193 14.84 -11.32 1.57
C TYR A 193 16.31 -11.67 1.43
N LYS A 194 17.19 -10.91 2.10
CA LYS A 194 18.64 -11.13 2.04
C LYS A 194 19.07 -12.48 2.59
N GLN A 195 18.38 -12.98 3.63
CA GLN A 195 18.74 -14.22 4.31
C GLN A 195 18.13 -15.46 3.64
N LYS A 196 16.87 -15.41 3.22
CA LYS A 196 16.12 -16.57 2.71
C LYS A 196 16.12 -16.68 1.19
N TYR A 197 16.06 -15.56 0.47
CA TYR A 197 15.72 -15.55 -0.96
C TYR A 197 16.85 -15.07 -1.88
N LYS A 198 17.66 -14.11 -1.47
CA LYS A 198 18.64 -13.44 -2.33
C LYS A 198 19.62 -14.39 -3.03
N ALA A 199 20.10 -15.42 -2.33
CA ALA A 199 21.04 -16.39 -2.91
C ALA A 199 20.40 -17.20 -4.06
N LYS A 200 19.12 -17.54 -3.97
CA LYS A 200 18.38 -18.33 -4.97
C LYS A 200 17.83 -17.44 -6.09
N GLN A 201 17.20 -16.33 -5.73
CA GLN A 201 16.45 -15.48 -6.64
C GLN A 201 17.30 -14.42 -7.33
N ARG A 202 18.43 -14.05 -6.72
CA ARG A 202 19.44 -13.11 -7.25
C ARG A 202 18.90 -11.71 -7.56
N GLY A 203 17.82 -11.30 -6.91
CA GLY A 203 17.26 -9.96 -7.03
C GLY A 203 17.81 -8.97 -6.00
N GLU A 204 17.22 -7.78 -6.05
CA GLU A 204 17.52 -6.62 -5.21
C GLU A 204 16.25 -6.15 -4.49
N ILE A 205 16.45 -5.51 -3.34
CA ILE A 205 15.37 -5.00 -2.52
C ILE A 205 15.73 -3.62 -1.98
N GLY A 206 14.80 -2.68 -2.08
CA GLY A 206 14.95 -1.29 -1.65
C GLY A 206 13.63 -0.68 -1.16
N ILE A 207 13.65 0.62 -0.97
CA ILE A 207 12.51 1.46 -0.57
C ILE A 207 12.44 2.65 -1.53
N ALA A 208 11.23 3.11 -1.87
CA ALA A 208 11.05 4.30 -2.70
C ALA A 208 10.73 5.50 -1.80
N ILE A 209 11.59 6.51 -1.81
CA ILE A 209 11.45 7.74 -1.01
C ILE A 209 11.07 8.89 -1.94
N LEU A 210 10.08 9.69 -1.52
CA LEU A 210 9.74 10.93 -2.20
C LEU A 210 10.81 11.98 -1.91
N GLY A 211 11.59 12.35 -2.92
CA GLY A 211 12.66 13.34 -2.80
C GLY A 211 12.27 14.69 -3.40
N ASN A 212 11.72 15.59 -2.59
CA ASN A 212 11.51 16.97 -3.01
C ASN A 212 12.84 17.74 -3.00
N TRP A 213 13.10 18.51 -4.06
CA TRP A 213 14.22 19.46 -4.08
C TRP A 213 13.75 20.80 -3.55
N PHE A 214 14.14 21.13 -2.32
CA PHE A 214 13.84 22.42 -1.71
C PHE A 214 14.89 23.44 -2.13
N LEU A 215 14.42 24.60 -2.60
CA LEU A 215 15.26 25.75 -2.88
C LEU A 215 15.13 26.76 -1.74
N PRO A 216 16.24 27.39 -1.30
CA PRO A 216 16.16 28.47 -0.34
C PRO A 216 15.39 29.65 -0.94
N TYR A 217 14.63 30.35 -0.10
CA TYR A 217 13.85 31.51 -0.55
C TYR A 217 14.76 32.68 -0.98
N SER A 218 15.89 32.86 -0.31
CA SER A 218 16.92 33.85 -0.61
C SER A 218 18.32 33.34 -0.22
N ASP A 219 19.35 34.15 -0.47
CA ASP A 219 20.73 33.83 -0.09
C ASP A 219 21.03 34.06 1.41
N LEU A 220 20.01 34.39 2.21
CA LEU A 220 20.18 34.57 3.66
C LEU A 220 20.55 33.22 4.33
N PRO A 221 21.47 33.21 5.30
CA PRO A 221 21.87 31.99 6.01
C PRO A 221 20.70 31.21 6.62
N GLU A 222 19.65 31.90 7.06
CA GLU A 222 18.47 31.29 7.67
C GLU A 222 17.62 30.51 6.67
N ASP A 223 17.54 30.99 5.42
CA ASP A 223 16.79 30.38 4.33
C ASP A 223 17.54 29.16 3.75
N LEU A 224 18.88 29.25 3.67
CA LEU A 224 19.73 28.11 3.35
C LEU A 224 19.54 26.99 4.39
N ALA A 225 19.66 27.33 5.67
CA ALA A 225 19.44 26.37 6.74
C ALA A 225 18.00 25.84 6.78
N ALA A 226 17.00 26.64 6.37
CA ALA A 226 15.62 26.18 6.26
C ALA A 226 15.45 25.12 5.15
N SER A 227 16.06 25.36 3.99
CA SER A 227 16.06 24.40 2.88
C SER A 227 16.68 23.06 3.28
N ASP A 228 17.79 23.09 4.01
CA ASP A 228 18.44 21.88 4.55
C ASP A 228 17.50 21.15 5.53
N ARG A 229 16.87 21.88 6.47
CA ARG A 229 15.90 21.27 7.41
C ARG A 229 14.73 20.61 6.69
N PHE A 230 14.19 21.21 5.63
CA PHE A 230 13.12 20.57 4.86
C PHE A 230 13.61 19.30 4.17
N THR A 231 14.83 19.30 3.64
CA THR A 231 15.45 18.11 3.06
C THR A 231 15.60 17.00 4.10
N ASP A 232 16.11 17.33 5.29
CA ASP A 232 16.24 16.38 6.41
C ASP A 232 14.89 15.77 6.82
N PHE A 233 13.82 16.58 6.88
CA PHE A 233 12.50 16.09 7.31
C PHE A 233 11.76 15.26 6.25
N TYR A 234 12.02 15.47 4.96
CA TYR A 234 11.36 14.72 3.88
C TYR A 234 12.15 13.50 3.40
N ILE A 235 13.48 13.54 3.46
CA ILE A 235 14.38 12.51 2.91
C ILE A 235 15.27 11.85 3.96
N GLY A 236 15.72 12.61 4.97
CA GLY A 236 16.80 12.25 5.90
C GLY A 236 16.49 11.17 6.93
#